data_AF-A0A5Q4ETY2-F1
#
_entry.id   AF-A0A5Q4ETY2-F1
#
_cell.length_a   1.000
_cell.length_b   1.000
_cell.length_c   1.000
_cell.angle_alpha   90.00
_cell.angle_beta   90.00
_cell.angle_gamma   90.00
#
_symmetry.space_group_name_H-M   'P 1'
#
loop_
_entity.id
_entity.type
_entity.pdbx_description
1 polymer ?
#
loop_
_entity_poly.entity_id
_entity_poly.type
_entity_poly.pdbx_seq_one_letter_code
_entity_poly.pdbx_strand_id
1 'polypeptide(L)'
;MQESLVQTILQQLLARSEREPDTYLSLAEHERTRWISEQDPEQEWRLIKMRHEGLFPDIHFNKNEAKLMLRRFLQHELDERQSNLIAIGDGIWGARVHVNRSRTRDDAFYSDLSKEESLYWLGRSTHNAFRFRMPAATVNEILHRHGVIFTASVYIMVESEGGSKYNWNSRWFWDPDRQIWICHAMARTGWDSMVVMHY
;
A
#
# COMPACT_ATOMS: atom_id res chain seq x y z
N MET A 1 17.65 -8.19 -14.52
CA MET A 1 17.60 -6.71 -14.44
C MET A 1 17.19 -6.37 -13.02
N GLN A 2 17.99 -5.60 -12.30
CA GLN A 2 17.70 -5.23 -10.91
C GLN A 2 16.55 -4.21 -10.90
N GLU A 3 15.49 -4.49 -10.15
CA GLU A 3 14.35 -3.58 -10.02
C GLU A 3 14.72 -2.38 -9.14
N SER A 4 14.42 -1.17 -9.62
CA SER A 4 14.58 0.06 -8.85
C SER A 4 13.31 0.34 -8.04
N LEU A 5 13.44 0.51 -6.72
CA LEU A 5 12.33 0.91 -5.85
C LEU A 5 11.60 2.15 -6.36
N VAL A 6 12.35 3.13 -6.89
CA VAL A 6 11.78 4.37 -7.44
C VAL A 6 10.90 4.07 -8.66
N GLN A 7 11.30 3.13 -9.52
CA GLN A 7 10.50 2.74 -10.68
C GLN A 7 9.22 2.01 -10.25
N THR A 8 9.31 1.08 -9.29
CA THR A 8 8.15 0.38 -8.72
C THR A 8 7.16 1.35 -8.09
N ILE A 9 7.67 2.33 -7.31
CA ILE A 9 6.86 3.40 -6.74
C ILE A 9 6.18 4.24 -7.83
N LEU A 10 6.90 4.62 -8.87
CA LEU A 10 6.35 5.41 -9.96
C LEU A 10 5.24 4.66 -10.70
N GLN A 11 5.43 3.37 -10.99
CA GLN A 11 4.39 2.52 -11.60
C GLN A 11 3.14 2.43 -10.73
N GLN A 12 3.32 2.27 -9.42
CA GLN A 12 2.23 2.27 -8.45
C GLN A 12 1.45 3.59 -8.43
N LEU A 13 2.16 4.73 -8.45
CA LEU A 13 1.54 6.05 -8.51
C LEU A 13 0.75 6.25 -9.81
N LEU A 14 1.37 5.95 -10.95
CA LEU A 14 0.74 6.09 -12.27
C LEU A 14 -0.51 5.21 -12.39
N ALA A 15 -0.42 3.94 -12.01
CA ALA A 15 -1.57 3.05 -12.09
C ALA A 15 -2.73 3.47 -11.18
N ARG A 16 -2.44 4.22 -10.10
CA ARG A 16 -3.44 4.74 -9.14
C ARG A 16 -3.90 6.16 -9.44
N SER A 17 -3.25 6.88 -10.36
CA SER A 17 -3.76 8.13 -10.90
C SER A 17 -4.78 7.92 -12.01
N GLU A 18 -4.86 6.70 -12.56
CA GLU A 18 -5.85 6.37 -13.58
C GLU A 18 -7.28 6.28 -13.05
N ARG A 19 -8.22 6.71 -13.89
CA ARG A 19 -9.67 6.70 -13.65
C ARG A 19 -10.32 5.32 -13.76
N GLU A 20 -9.55 4.30 -14.10
CA GLU A 20 -10.04 2.94 -14.29
C GLU A 20 -9.33 1.97 -13.33
N PRO A 21 -10.08 1.21 -12.51
CA PRO A 21 -9.50 0.21 -11.62
C PRO A 21 -8.62 -0.83 -12.34
N ASP A 22 -8.94 -1.12 -13.61
CA ASP A 22 -8.28 -2.17 -14.38
C ASP A 22 -6.80 -1.88 -14.67
N THR A 23 -6.38 -0.62 -14.68
CA THR A 23 -4.95 -0.27 -14.79
C THR A 23 -4.18 -0.78 -13.56
N TYR A 24 -4.68 -0.48 -12.35
CA TYR A 24 -4.07 -0.98 -11.12
C TYR A 24 -4.13 -2.51 -11.03
N LEU A 25 -5.26 -3.12 -11.39
CA LEU A 25 -5.38 -4.58 -11.38
C LEU A 25 -4.40 -5.22 -12.36
N SER A 26 -4.19 -4.64 -13.54
CA SER A 26 -3.21 -5.12 -14.52
C SER A 26 -1.79 -5.02 -13.97
N LEU A 27 -1.41 -3.90 -13.35
CA LEU A 27 -0.13 -3.80 -12.65
C LEU A 27 0.00 -4.90 -11.59
N ALA A 28 -1.03 -5.08 -10.76
CA ALA A 28 -1.04 -6.03 -9.65
C ALA A 28 -0.84 -7.49 -10.08
N GLU A 29 -1.31 -7.89 -11.27
CA GLU A 29 -1.08 -9.22 -11.84
C GLU A 29 0.40 -9.45 -12.25
N HIS A 30 1.12 -8.39 -12.58
CA HIS A 30 2.53 -8.47 -12.97
C HIS A 30 3.49 -8.36 -11.78
N GLU A 31 3.00 -7.89 -10.63
CA GLU A 31 3.78 -7.89 -9.40
C GLU A 31 3.96 -9.31 -8.87
N ARG A 32 5.12 -9.59 -8.24
CA ARG A 32 5.43 -10.92 -7.68
C ARG A 32 4.72 -11.16 -6.34
N THR A 33 3.41 -10.99 -6.36
CA THR A 33 2.45 -11.26 -5.28
C THR A 33 1.37 -12.19 -5.81
N ARG A 34 0.61 -12.81 -4.93
CA ARG A 34 -0.59 -13.58 -5.33
C ARG A 34 -1.83 -12.97 -4.71
N TRP A 35 -2.98 -13.14 -5.35
CA TRP A 35 -4.25 -12.83 -4.72
C TRP A 35 -4.46 -13.64 -3.44
N ILE A 36 -5.08 -13.02 -2.45
CA ILE A 36 -5.63 -13.73 -1.29
C ILE A 36 -6.67 -14.74 -1.79
N SER A 37 -6.65 -15.95 -1.24
CA SER A 37 -7.54 -17.06 -1.60
C SER A 37 -8.41 -17.49 -0.42
N GLU A 38 -9.42 -18.31 -0.67
CA GLU A 38 -10.28 -18.86 0.39
C GLU A 38 -9.52 -19.68 1.44
N GLN A 39 -8.34 -20.20 1.08
CA GLN A 39 -7.48 -21.02 1.92
C GLN A 39 -6.59 -20.18 2.85
N ASP A 40 -6.50 -18.87 2.61
CA ASP A 40 -5.70 -17.99 3.45
C ASP A 40 -6.31 -17.83 4.85
N PRO A 41 -5.46 -17.58 5.87
CA PRO A 41 -5.92 -17.43 7.25
C PRO A 41 -7.05 -16.40 7.39
N GLU A 42 -8.04 -16.70 8.25
CA GLU A 42 -9.21 -15.85 8.48
C GLU A 42 -8.85 -14.40 8.85
N GLN A 43 -7.71 -14.20 9.51
CA GLN A 43 -7.22 -12.86 9.88
C GLN A 43 -7.00 -11.95 8.66
N GLU A 44 -6.58 -12.49 7.52
CA GLU A 44 -6.33 -11.71 6.30
C GLU A 44 -7.68 -11.27 5.68
N TRP A 45 -8.71 -12.12 5.80
CA TRP A 45 -10.06 -11.84 5.31
C TRP A 45 -10.88 -10.94 6.23
N ARG A 46 -10.67 -11.00 7.56
CA ARG A 46 -11.51 -10.34 8.56
C ARG A 46 -11.74 -8.87 8.26
N LEU A 47 -10.66 -8.13 7.98
CA LEU A 47 -10.72 -6.70 7.72
C LEU A 47 -11.42 -6.41 6.38
N ILE A 48 -11.10 -7.19 5.33
CA ILE A 48 -11.72 -7.07 4.01
C ILE A 48 -13.23 -7.30 4.11
N LYS A 49 -13.65 -8.34 4.82
CA LYS A 49 -15.06 -8.69 5.03
C LYS A 49 -15.82 -7.55 5.70
N MET A 50 -15.30 -7.04 6.81
CA MET A 50 -15.94 -5.92 7.52
C MET A 50 -16.11 -4.69 6.62
N ARG A 51 -15.11 -4.37 5.79
CA ARG A 51 -15.20 -3.26 4.84
C ARG A 51 -16.22 -3.55 3.73
N HIS A 52 -16.25 -4.79 3.22
CA HIS A 52 -17.17 -5.21 2.17
C HIS A 52 -18.61 -5.11 2.62
N GLU A 53 -18.94 -5.68 3.78
CA GLU A 53 -20.29 -5.64 4.35
C GLU A 53 -20.74 -4.21 4.67
N GLY A 54 -19.81 -3.32 5.03
CA GLY A 54 -20.12 -1.91 5.27
C GLY A 54 -20.37 -1.08 4.03
N LEU A 55 -19.68 -1.36 2.91
CA LEU A 55 -19.82 -0.61 1.65
C LEU A 55 -20.86 -1.21 0.70
N PHE A 56 -21.04 -2.53 0.74
CA PHE A 56 -21.87 -3.28 -0.19
C PHE A 56 -22.79 -4.25 0.57
N PRO A 57 -23.72 -3.73 1.40
CA PRO A 57 -24.55 -4.56 2.27
C PRO A 57 -25.42 -5.58 1.51
N ASP A 58 -25.79 -5.27 0.27
CA ASP A 58 -26.65 -6.12 -0.57
C ASP A 58 -25.86 -7.15 -1.40
N ILE A 59 -24.52 -7.13 -1.33
CA ILE A 59 -23.66 -8.04 -2.07
C ILE A 59 -23.12 -9.11 -1.11
N HIS A 60 -23.29 -10.38 -1.48
CA HIS A 60 -22.73 -11.49 -0.69
C HIS A 60 -21.20 -11.48 -0.74
N PHE A 61 -20.57 -11.60 0.43
CA PHE A 61 -19.13 -11.71 0.55
C PHE A 61 -18.64 -13.08 0.07
N ASN A 62 -17.84 -13.11 -0.98
CA ASN A 62 -17.30 -14.35 -1.58
C ASN A 62 -15.77 -14.35 -1.62
N LYS A 63 -15.12 -15.23 -0.84
CA LYS A 63 -13.65 -15.31 -0.78
C LYS A 63 -12.98 -15.72 -2.09
N ASN A 64 -13.72 -16.30 -3.04
CA ASN A 64 -13.20 -16.65 -4.37
C ASN A 64 -13.12 -15.46 -5.34
N GLU A 65 -13.58 -14.28 -4.92
CA GLU A 65 -13.70 -13.08 -5.75
C GLU A 65 -12.75 -11.96 -5.32
N ALA A 66 -11.62 -12.26 -4.69
CA ALA A 66 -10.67 -11.25 -4.17
C ALA A 66 -10.39 -10.10 -5.15
N LYS A 67 -10.06 -10.44 -6.40
CA LYS A 67 -9.80 -9.46 -7.47
C LYS A 67 -11.02 -8.60 -7.80
N LEU A 68 -12.20 -9.22 -7.89
CA LEU A 68 -13.45 -8.51 -8.18
C LEU A 68 -13.87 -7.61 -7.02
N MET A 69 -13.67 -8.05 -5.78
CA MET A 69 -13.89 -7.23 -4.59
C MET A 69 -12.97 -6.01 -4.57
N LEU A 70 -11.68 -6.19 -4.87
CA LEU A 70 -10.77 -5.05 -5.00
C LEU A 70 -11.20 -4.10 -6.11
N ARG A 71 -11.61 -4.62 -7.28
CA ARG A 71 -12.15 -3.81 -8.38
C ARG A 71 -13.31 -2.93 -7.90
N ARG A 72 -14.27 -3.52 -7.17
CA ARG A 72 -15.43 -2.79 -6.60
C ARG A 72 -15.01 -1.73 -5.60
N PHE A 73 -14.05 -2.02 -4.73
CA PHE A 73 -13.54 -1.03 -3.78
C PHE A 73 -12.83 0.14 -4.47
N LEU A 74 -11.99 -0.13 -5.46
CA LEU A 74 -11.33 0.92 -6.23
C LEU A 74 -12.36 1.78 -6.97
N GLN A 75 -13.34 1.14 -7.64
CA GLN A 75 -14.41 1.84 -8.33
C GLN A 75 -15.22 2.73 -7.37
N HIS A 76 -15.61 2.20 -6.22
CA HIS A 76 -16.33 2.97 -5.19
C HIS A 76 -15.54 4.19 -4.71
N GLU A 77 -14.23 4.05 -4.44
CA GLU A 77 -13.40 5.19 -4.04
C GLU A 77 -13.22 6.20 -5.20
N LEU A 78 -13.26 5.77 -6.46
CA LEU A 78 -13.22 6.69 -7.61
C LEU A 78 -14.53 7.48 -7.72
N ASP A 79 -15.67 6.79 -7.68
CA ASP A 79 -16.99 7.37 -7.91
C ASP A 79 -17.42 8.29 -6.76
N GLU A 80 -17.26 7.85 -5.50
CA GLU A 80 -17.78 8.56 -4.34
C GLU A 80 -16.79 9.59 -3.77
N ARG A 81 -15.49 9.39 -3.99
CA ARG A 81 -14.43 10.17 -3.33
C ARG A 81 -13.50 10.89 -4.29
N GLN A 82 -13.74 10.74 -5.61
CA GLN A 82 -12.91 11.35 -6.67
C GLN A 82 -11.43 11.08 -6.43
N SER A 83 -11.11 9.83 -6.05
CA SER A 83 -9.86 9.49 -5.37
C SER A 83 -8.63 9.29 -6.29
N ASN A 84 -8.74 9.71 -7.55
CA ASN A 84 -7.61 9.76 -8.48
C ASN A 84 -6.49 10.61 -7.90
N LEU A 85 -5.25 10.12 -8.00
CA LEU A 85 -4.09 10.76 -7.39
C LEU A 85 -3.40 11.74 -8.33
N ILE A 86 -3.09 12.91 -7.81
CA ILE A 86 -2.21 13.91 -8.42
C ILE A 86 -1.06 14.15 -7.44
N ALA A 87 0.19 14.05 -7.89
CA ALA A 87 1.34 14.44 -7.06
C ALA A 87 1.42 15.96 -6.97
N ILE A 88 1.50 16.52 -5.76
CA ILE A 88 1.44 17.98 -5.52
C ILE A 88 2.63 18.55 -4.73
N GLY A 89 3.70 17.78 -4.60
CA GLY A 89 4.87 18.20 -3.84
C GLY A 89 5.93 18.90 -4.68
N ASP A 90 6.25 20.16 -4.36
CA ASP A 90 7.50 20.80 -4.75
C ASP A 90 8.49 20.83 -3.57
N GLY A 91 9.76 20.48 -3.83
CA GLY A 91 10.83 20.54 -2.83
C GLY A 91 10.90 19.37 -1.82
N ILE A 92 11.59 19.61 -0.70
CA ILE A 92 12.02 18.58 0.28
C ILE A 92 10.87 17.88 1.02
N TRP A 93 9.67 18.44 0.95
CA TRP A 93 8.47 17.91 1.59
C TRP A 93 7.51 17.23 0.61
N GLY A 94 7.86 17.17 -0.69
CA GLY A 94 7.03 16.51 -1.69
C GLY A 94 7.11 14.98 -1.64
N ALA A 95 8.29 14.45 -1.35
CA ALA A 95 8.52 13.02 -1.18
C ALA A 95 9.69 12.74 -0.23
N ARG A 96 9.60 11.63 0.50
CA ARG A 96 10.63 11.15 1.41
C ARG A 96 10.74 9.63 1.27
N VAL A 97 11.97 9.13 1.17
CA VAL A 97 12.26 7.70 1.21
C VAL A 97 13.29 7.47 2.32
N HIS A 98 12.92 6.67 3.31
CA HIS A 98 13.78 6.27 4.40
C HIS A 98 14.13 4.78 4.24
N VAL A 99 15.40 4.47 4.00
CA VAL A 99 15.87 3.09 3.84
C VAL A 99 16.53 2.65 5.13
N ASN A 100 16.13 1.49 5.65
CA ASN A 100 16.72 0.89 6.83
C ASN A 100 17.31 -0.49 6.51
N ARG A 101 18.31 -0.89 7.29
CA ARG A 101 18.89 -2.24 7.30
C ARG A 101 18.73 -2.81 8.70
N SER A 102 17.92 -3.86 8.83
CA SER A 102 17.61 -4.47 10.12
C SER A 102 18.00 -5.95 10.19
N ARG A 103 18.24 -6.45 11.41
CA ARG A 103 18.40 -7.88 11.73
C ARG A 103 17.20 -8.45 12.50
N THR A 104 16.23 -7.62 12.87
CA THR A 104 15.04 -8.01 13.61
C THR A 104 13.78 -7.55 12.86
N ARG A 105 12.66 -8.22 13.12
CA ARG A 105 11.37 -7.81 12.54
C ARG A 105 10.91 -6.47 13.12
N ASP A 106 11.10 -6.28 14.42
CA ASP A 106 10.57 -5.12 15.15
C ASP A 106 11.23 -3.81 14.67
N ASP A 107 12.51 -3.86 14.32
CA ASP A 107 13.23 -2.69 13.80
C ASP A 107 13.05 -2.52 12.28
N ALA A 108 12.49 -3.52 11.58
CA ALA A 108 12.46 -3.54 10.11
C ALA A 108 11.69 -2.35 9.52
N PHE A 109 10.63 -1.87 10.16
CA PHE A 109 9.90 -0.69 9.68
C PHE A 109 9.98 0.50 10.64
N TYR A 110 10.95 0.48 11.56
CA TYR A 110 11.24 1.67 12.36
C TYR A 110 11.72 2.79 11.46
N SER A 111 11.20 3.99 11.68
CA SER A 111 11.60 5.19 10.95
C SER A 111 12.22 6.16 11.94
N ASP A 112 13.48 6.56 11.72
CA ASP A 112 14.20 7.56 12.52
C ASP A 112 13.73 8.99 12.19
N LEU A 113 12.43 9.17 11.95
CA LEU A 113 11.85 10.47 11.72
C LEU A 113 11.94 11.28 13.01
N SER A 114 12.39 12.52 12.90
CA SER A 114 12.27 13.49 13.98
C SER A 114 10.80 13.63 14.41
N LYS A 115 10.56 14.21 15.60
CA LYS A 115 9.18 14.46 16.07
C LYS A 115 8.38 15.31 15.06
N GLU A 116 9.04 16.30 14.45
CA GLU A 116 8.42 17.18 13.45
C GLU A 116 8.11 16.43 12.15
N GLU A 117 9.04 15.63 11.63
CA GLU A 117 8.80 14.79 10.46
C GLU A 117 7.71 13.74 10.73
N SER A 118 7.69 13.16 11.93
CA SER A 118 6.66 12.21 12.34
C SER A 118 5.28 12.88 12.36
N LEU A 119 5.17 14.09 12.91
CA LEU A 119 3.91 14.84 12.89
C LEU A 119 3.48 15.19 11.47
N TYR A 120 4.42 15.63 10.63
CA TYR A 120 4.15 15.98 9.25
C TYR A 120 3.68 14.77 8.43
N TRP A 121 4.42 13.66 8.47
CA TRP A 121 4.15 12.50 7.63
C TRP A 121 3.10 11.53 8.22
N LEU A 122 3.00 11.43 9.54
CA LEU A 122 2.18 10.40 10.22
C LEU A 122 1.10 10.97 11.14
N GLY A 123 1.08 12.28 11.40
CA GLY A 123 0.35 12.90 12.53
C GLY A 123 -1.18 12.70 12.57
N ARG A 124 -1.79 12.15 11.52
CA ARG A 124 -3.21 11.76 11.47
C ARG A 124 -3.40 10.46 10.68
N SER A 125 -2.65 9.41 11.03
CA SER A 125 -2.94 8.07 10.48
C SER A 125 -4.28 7.57 11.02
N THR A 126 -5.35 7.80 10.27
CA THR A 126 -6.71 7.50 10.72
C THR A 126 -7.20 6.12 10.29
N HIS A 127 -6.57 5.43 9.34
CA HIS A 127 -7.16 4.23 8.73
C HIS A 127 -6.16 3.11 8.37
N ASN A 128 -6.68 1.88 8.41
CA ASN A 128 -5.97 0.66 8.05
C ASN A 128 -5.94 0.45 6.53
N ALA A 129 -4.84 -0.13 6.05
CA ALA A 129 -4.72 -0.64 4.70
C ALA A 129 -5.31 -2.06 4.61
N PHE A 130 -6.10 -2.34 3.58
CA PHE A 130 -6.64 -3.67 3.32
C PHE A 130 -5.80 -4.36 2.24
N ARG A 131 -5.20 -5.49 2.61
CA ARG A 131 -4.34 -6.28 1.74
C ARG A 131 -5.14 -7.35 1.01
N PHE A 132 -5.26 -7.24 -0.29
CA PHE A 132 -5.85 -8.23 -1.19
C PHE A 132 -4.82 -9.17 -1.80
N ARG A 133 -3.53 -8.87 -1.63
CA ARG A 133 -2.45 -9.63 -2.24
C ARG A 133 -1.38 -10.02 -1.23
N MET A 134 -1.07 -11.31 -1.22
CA MET A 134 -0.05 -11.90 -0.36
C MET A 134 1.32 -11.81 -1.03
N PRO A 135 2.36 -11.38 -0.30
CA PRO A 135 3.71 -11.32 -0.85
C PRO A 135 4.29 -12.72 -1.07
N ALA A 136 5.19 -12.86 -2.04
CA ALA A 136 5.88 -14.13 -2.31
C ALA A 136 6.89 -14.54 -1.21
N ALA A 137 7.23 -13.63 -0.31
CA ALA A 137 8.03 -13.86 0.88
C ALA A 137 7.60 -12.87 1.97
N THR A 138 7.77 -13.26 3.22
CA THR A 138 7.53 -12.43 4.39
C THR A 138 8.85 -11.88 4.94
N VAL A 139 8.79 -10.78 5.69
CA VAL A 139 9.96 -10.23 6.40
C VAL A 139 10.67 -11.28 7.26
N ASN A 140 9.91 -12.16 7.92
CA ASN A 140 10.48 -13.22 8.76
C ASN A 140 11.24 -14.26 7.94
N GLU A 141 10.72 -14.65 6.77
CA GLU A 141 11.41 -15.60 5.89
C GLU A 141 12.70 -14.99 5.31
N ILE A 142 12.70 -13.70 4.97
CA ILE A 142 13.92 -13.00 4.52
C ILE A 142 14.95 -12.95 5.66
N LEU A 143 14.53 -12.53 6.85
CA LEU A 143 15.39 -12.47 8.03
C LEU A 143 15.96 -13.84 8.40
N HIS A 144 15.14 -14.90 8.34
CA HIS A 144 15.58 -16.25 8.64
C HIS A 144 16.63 -16.76 7.65
N ARG A 145 16.46 -16.50 6.35
CA ARG A 145 17.37 -16.97 5.30
C ARG A 145 18.65 -16.15 5.18
N HIS A 146 18.57 -14.83 5.34
CA HIS A 146 19.69 -13.92 5.08
C HIS A 146 20.28 -13.26 6.33
N GLY A 147 19.63 -13.39 7.50
CA GLY A 147 20.05 -12.74 8.74
C GLY A 147 19.94 -11.22 8.75
N VAL A 148 19.48 -10.62 7.65
CA VAL A 148 19.34 -9.18 7.46
C VAL A 148 18.26 -8.89 6.44
N ILE A 149 17.58 -7.76 6.59
CA ILE A 149 16.60 -7.25 5.65
C ILE A 149 16.84 -5.76 5.38
N PHE A 150 16.66 -5.36 4.13
CA PHE A 150 16.58 -3.96 3.75
C PHE A 150 15.12 -3.59 3.57
N THR A 151 14.72 -2.48 4.16
CA THR A 151 13.36 -1.96 4.09
C THR A 151 13.37 -0.51 3.65
N ALA A 152 12.24 -0.06 3.11
CA ALA A 152 12.04 1.33 2.76
C ALA A 152 10.67 1.80 3.22
N SER A 153 10.64 2.90 3.95
CA SER A 153 9.43 3.67 4.23
C SER A 153 9.37 4.85 3.27
N VAL A 154 8.30 4.94 2.51
CA VAL A 154 8.08 5.91 1.44
C VAL A 154 6.90 6.79 1.84
N TYR A 155 7.06 8.09 1.68
CA TYR A 155 6.06 9.11 1.99
C TYR A 155 6.00 10.06 0.80
N ILE A 156 4.81 10.28 0.23
CA ILE A 156 4.64 11.14 -0.95
C ILE A 156 3.38 11.97 -0.76
N MET A 157 3.49 13.28 -0.91
CA MET A 157 2.33 14.16 -0.90
C MET A 157 1.55 14.05 -2.21
N VAL A 158 0.26 13.74 -2.07
CA VAL A 158 -0.68 13.64 -3.17
C VAL A 158 -1.97 14.41 -2.86
N GLU A 159 -2.66 14.81 -3.90
CA GLU A 159 -3.97 15.45 -3.87
C GLU A 159 -4.93 14.57 -4.68
N SER A 160 -6.16 14.43 -4.20
CA SER A 160 -7.22 13.83 -5.02
C SER A 160 -7.81 14.87 -5.98
N GLU A 161 -8.50 14.44 -7.05
CA GLU A 161 -9.25 15.37 -7.91
C GLU A 161 -10.30 16.18 -7.13
N GLY A 162 -10.83 15.64 -6.03
CA GLY A 162 -11.69 16.36 -5.09
C GLY A 162 -10.97 17.36 -4.18
N GLY A 163 -9.69 17.66 -4.42
CA GLY A 163 -8.88 18.63 -3.66
C GLY A 163 -8.41 18.16 -2.28
N SER A 164 -8.62 16.88 -1.93
CA SER A 164 -8.19 16.35 -0.64
C SER A 164 -6.70 16.01 -0.65
N LYS A 165 -5.94 16.61 0.27
CA LYS A 165 -4.50 16.38 0.40
C LYS A 165 -4.19 15.31 1.43
N TYR A 166 -3.29 14.41 1.09
CA TYR A 166 -2.80 13.39 2.01
C TYR A 166 -1.41 12.90 1.62
N ASN A 167 -0.75 12.30 2.61
CA ASN A 167 0.47 11.56 2.42
C ASN A 167 0.14 10.11 2.04
N TRP A 168 0.67 9.68 0.91
CA TRP A 168 0.75 8.27 0.54
C TRP A 168 1.96 7.63 1.22
N ASN A 169 1.68 6.83 2.24
CA ASN A 169 2.67 6.08 2.99
C ASN A 169 2.75 4.65 2.45
N SER A 170 3.93 4.19 2.03
CA SER A 170 4.12 2.78 1.72
C SER A 170 5.40 2.23 2.35
N ARG A 171 5.35 0.95 2.72
CA ARG A 171 6.44 0.22 3.35
C ARG A 171 6.83 -0.93 2.46
N TRP A 172 8.11 -1.05 2.18
CA TRP A 172 8.68 -2.01 1.25
C TRP A 172 9.82 -2.77 1.90
N PHE A 173 10.08 -3.99 1.43
CA PHE A 173 11.28 -4.73 1.78
C PHE A 173 11.87 -5.42 0.55
N TRP A 174 13.19 -5.56 0.55
CA TRP A 174 13.93 -6.19 -0.53
C TRP A 174 14.02 -7.71 -0.32
N ASP A 175 13.71 -8.48 -1.35
CA ASP A 175 13.99 -9.92 -1.41
C ASP A 175 15.26 -10.17 -2.25
N PRO A 176 16.40 -10.53 -1.63
CA PRO A 176 17.65 -10.74 -2.35
C PRO A 176 17.60 -11.87 -3.38
N ASP A 177 16.90 -12.96 -3.10
CA ASP A 177 16.83 -14.13 -4.00
C ASP A 177 16.08 -13.80 -5.28
N ARG A 178 15.02 -13.00 -5.14
CA ARG A 178 14.14 -12.63 -6.26
C ARG A 178 14.57 -11.33 -6.94
N GLN A 179 15.44 -10.56 -6.30
CA GLN A 179 15.87 -9.22 -6.71
C GLN A 179 14.70 -8.27 -6.99
N ILE A 180 13.77 -8.18 -6.04
CA ILE A 180 12.56 -7.35 -6.14
C ILE A 180 12.28 -6.58 -4.85
N TRP A 181 11.57 -5.46 -4.99
CA TRP A 181 10.94 -4.77 -3.87
C TRP A 181 9.52 -5.27 -3.67
N ILE A 182 9.18 -5.64 -2.43
CA ILE A 182 7.87 -6.16 -2.08
C ILE A 182 7.15 -5.14 -1.20
N CYS A 183 5.94 -4.73 -1.61
CA CYS A 183 5.09 -3.86 -0.80
C CYS A 183 4.56 -4.64 0.41
N HIS A 184 4.99 -4.23 1.60
CA HIS A 184 4.46 -4.75 2.86
C HIS A 184 3.14 -4.09 3.25
N ALA A 185 3.05 -2.77 3.10
CA ALA A 185 1.86 -2.01 3.49
C ALA A 185 1.78 -0.71 2.69
N MET A 186 0.56 -0.25 2.44
CA MET A 186 0.29 1.01 1.76
C MET A 186 -0.91 1.69 2.38
N ALA A 187 -0.72 2.88 2.94
CA ALA A 187 -1.74 3.65 3.63
C ALA A 187 -1.82 5.09 3.10
N ARG A 188 -2.94 5.75 3.35
CA ARG A 188 -3.10 7.21 3.16
C ARG A 188 -3.19 7.83 4.55
N THR A 189 -2.33 8.80 4.85
CA THR A 189 -2.37 9.60 6.08
C THR A 189 -2.69 11.03 5.70
N GLY A 190 -3.90 11.50 6.02
CA GLY A 190 -4.40 12.79 5.55
C GLY A 190 -4.64 13.76 6.69
N TRP A 191 -4.53 15.05 6.39
CA TRP A 191 -4.87 16.10 7.36
C TRP A 191 -6.39 16.26 7.51
N ASP A 192 -7.16 16.04 6.43
CA ASP A 192 -8.58 16.37 6.38
C ASP A 192 -9.52 15.27 5.84
N SER A 193 -9.05 14.04 5.59
CA SER A 193 -9.93 12.99 5.02
C SER A 193 -9.67 11.56 5.51
N MET A 194 -10.75 10.77 5.54
CA MET A 194 -10.79 9.36 5.92
C MET A 194 -10.75 8.47 4.67
N VAL A 195 -9.57 8.30 4.07
CA VAL A 195 -9.43 7.53 2.82
C VAL A 195 -8.71 6.21 3.06
N VAL A 196 -9.36 5.13 2.63
CA VAL A 196 -8.91 3.75 2.84
C VAL A 196 -8.08 3.31 1.64
N MET A 197 -6.96 2.62 1.89
CA MET A 197 -6.15 2.00 0.82
C MET A 197 -6.44 0.51 0.69
N HIS A 198 -6.67 0.09 -0.56
CA HIS A 198 -6.81 -1.30 -0.95
C HIS A 198 -5.64 -1.64 -1.87
N TYR A 199 -4.87 -2.69 -1.56
CA TYR A 199 -3.67 -3.04 -2.34
C TYR A 199 -3.47 -4.53 -2.50
#